data_AF-A0A7C3P037-F1
#
_entry.id   AF-A0A7C3P037-F1
#
_cell.length_a   1.000
_cell.length_b   1.000
_cell.length_c   1.000
_cell.angle_alpha   90.00
_cell.angle_beta   90.00
_cell.angle_gamma   90.00
#
_symmetry.space_group_name_H-M   'P 1'
#
loop_
_entity.id
_entity.type
_entity.pdbx_description
1 polymer ?
#
loop_
_entity_poly.entity_id
_entity_poly.type
_entity_poly.pdbx_seq_one_letter_code
_entity_poly.pdbx_strand_id
1 'polypeptide(L)'
;FVMHGPDFSAVTAIDNPSAEVGARFGSALATGDVNNDSHVDLVVGAPEAPVAGLTRAGKAFVFLGPGLTSHYSLQDPQPEAQAYFGRSVATGDLEGDGDDDVIVGAPDSDVTGGFVDAGQAFVFVAPALGAPSLLQDPEPMSGAFFGRAVASGDFDGDGDDDVMVGAYGSDVPPHACAGQVFVFAAPSLQFSKMLQEAVPELDAYFGFALTTGDVNADGYDDAVIGAHDADSGDLAATSGGEAYIYLGPALEEFIFFEDPEPERFAFFARAIALGDVSGDGRDDFIAGAPWSDVASSLDAGEAFVFLAEPDADGDTLSDDEDNCPLVFNPGQANTLLGPIDNGPVVPGDDVTNPYEDRVGDACDDDADDDLLSDADETARGTSPALRDSDGDRVIDGAEALLGSDPLDPAGTPSCTGIVDVDRDCLPAAVEAFFGSSDFLKDSDGDGISDGTEVKGWGTSPVLPDSDGDGCDDDKEIADVNGDALANGLDYVRVLQRVFAVQDDDPADGDPVPDPDPQVSPAFDLNKDGMMNSLDAVLAALNSSLVEPPSACDCR
;
A
#
# COMPACT_ATOMS: atom_id res chain seq x y z
N PHE A 1 7.80 31.92 -20.81
CA PHE A 1 9.21 31.71 -21.18
C PHE A 1 9.50 30.25 -20.92
N VAL A 2 10.33 29.61 -21.75
CA VAL A 2 10.81 28.25 -21.53
C VAL A 2 12.29 28.34 -21.21
N MET A 3 12.69 27.87 -20.03
CA MET A 3 14.09 27.78 -19.62
C MET A 3 14.56 26.34 -19.85
N HIS A 4 15.71 26.16 -20.50
CA HIS A 4 16.20 24.83 -20.88
C HIS A 4 17.73 24.74 -20.84
N GLY A 5 18.22 23.52 -20.97
CA GLY A 5 19.62 23.17 -20.78
C GLY A 5 19.93 22.77 -19.33
N PRO A 6 21.08 22.11 -19.10
CA PRO A 6 21.42 21.49 -17.80
C PRO A 6 21.59 22.49 -16.65
N ASP A 7 21.73 23.78 -16.95
CA ASP A 7 21.85 24.87 -15.98
C ASP A 7 20.74 25.93 -16.13
N PHE A 8 19.69 25.63 -16.92
CA PHE A 8 18.58 26.54 -17.24
C PHE A 8 19.01 27.92 -17.79
N SER A 9 20.23 28.01 -18.35
CA SER A 9 20.78 29.28 -18.85
C SER A 9 20.21 29.70 -20.21
N ALA A 10 19.66 28.76 -20.98
CA ALA A 10 19.00 29.05 -22.25
C ALA A 10 17.53 29.39 -22.02
N VAL A 11 17.07 30.48 -22.65
CA VAL A 11 15.69 30.96 -22.51
C VAL A 11 15.09 31.18 -23.88
N THR A 12 13.99 30.48 -24.15
CA THR A 12 13.14 30.70 -25.33
C THR A 12 11.91 31.49 -24.91
N ALA A 13 11.65 32.63 -25.56
CA ALA A 13 10.39 33.35 -25.42
C ALA A 13 9.41 32.86 -26.49
N ILE A 14 8.21 32.44 -26.07
CA ILE A 14 7.11 32.10 -26.97
C ILE A 14 6.28 33.37 -27.15
N ASP A 15 6.28 33.92 -28.37
CA ASP A 15 5.61 35.17 -28.74
C ASP A 15 4.59 34.99 -29.90
N ASN A 16 4.36 33.74 -30.29
CA ASN A 16 3.45 33.27 -31.33
C ASN A 16 2.44 32.28 -30.70
N PRO A 17 1.14 32.26 -31.09
CA PRO A 17 0.46 33.21 -31.96
C PRO A 17 0.50 34.63 -31.41
N SER A 18 0.25 35.62 -32.28
CA SER A 18 0.40 37.05 -31.97
C SER A 18 -0.20 37.40 -30.60
N ALA A 19 0.60 38.03 -29.74
CA ALA A 19 0.18 38.37 -28.39
C ALA A 19 -1.17 39.10 -28.33
N GLU A 20 -2.10 38.55 -27.54
CA GLU A 20 -3.43 39.12 -27.29
C GLU A 20 -3.43 39.83 -25.93
N VAL A 21 -3.81 41.11 -25.91
CA VAL A 21 -3.82 41.92 -24.69
C VAL A 21 -4.80 41.32 -23.68
N GLY A 22 -4.31 41.02 -22.49
CA GLY A 22 -5.13 40.50 -21.39
C GLY A 22 -5.46 39.02 -21.46
N ALA A 23 -4.95 38.28 -22.45
CA ALA A 23 -5.27 36.85 -22.63
C ALA A 23 -4.77 35.93 -21.50
N ARG A 24 -3.85 36.42 -20.66
CA ARG A 24 -3.14 35.64 -19.63
C ARG A 24 -2.53 34.34 -20.16
N PHE A 25 -1.91 34.41 -21.33
CA PHE A 25 -1.15 33.31 -21.90
C PHE A 25 -0.10 32.78 -20.91
N GLY A 26 -0.08 31.47 -20.67
CA GLY A 26 0.78 30.85 -19.65
C GLY A 26 0.16 30.80 -18.25
N SER A 27 -1.17 30.90 -18.14
CA SER A 27 -1.86 30.73 -16.84
C SER A 27 -1.90 29.27 -16.39
N ALA A 28 -1.86 28.34 -17.33
CA ALA A 28 -1.79 26.90 -17.10
C ALA A 28 -0.84 26.31 -18.15
N LEU A 29 -0.09 25.28 -17.76
CA LEU A 29 0.92 24.61 -18.57
C LEU A 29 0.82 23.11 -18.35
N ALA A 30 1.02 22.33 -19.41
CA ALA A 30 1.20 20.88 -19.38
C ALA A 30 2.21 20.50 -20.46
N THR A 31 2.78 19.31 -20.37
CA THR A 31 3.80 18.79 -21.28
C THR A 31 3.53 17.34 -21.60
N GLY A 32 3.66 16.97 -22.86
CA GLY A 32 3.47 15.61 -23.38
C GLY A 32 4.01 15.51 -24.81
N ASP A 33 4.15 14.32 -25.36
CA ASP A 33 4.56 14.09 -26.75
C ASP A 33 3.32 13.93 -27.65
N VAL A 34 2.71 15.06 -28.06
CA VAL A 34 1.41 15.07 -28.76
C VAL A 34 1.49 14.66 -30.24
N ASN A 35 2.68 14.32 -30.70
CA ASN A 35 2.95 13.92 -32.08
C ASN A 35 3.89 12.71 -32.19
N ASN A 36 4.18 12.07 -31.06
CA ASN A 36 5.02 10.88 -30.90
C ASN A 36 6.35 11.00 -31.67
N ASP A 37 6.98 12.18 -31.60
CA ASP A 37 8.28 12.47 -32.22
C ASP A 37 9.47 12.34 -31.26
N SER A 38 9.20 11.85 -30.05
CA SER A 38 10.12 11.68 -28.92
C SER A 38 10.68 13.00 -28.37
N HIS A 39 10.05 14.12 -28.69
CA HIS A 39 10.31 15.40 -28.04
C HIS A 39 9.08 15.85 -27.29
N VAL A 40 9.30 16.29 -26.05
CA VAL A 40 8.25 16.87 -25.24
C VAL A 40 7.72 18.15 -25.90
N ASP A 41 6.41 18.19 -26.12
CA ASP A 41 5.63 19.33 -26.55
C ASP A 41 5.09 20.11 -25.34
N LEU A 42 4.59 21.31 -25.61
CA LEU A 42 4.11 22.22 -24.57
C LEU A 42 2.66 22.65 -24.85
N VAL A 43 1.76 22.38 -23.92
CA VAL A 43 0.40 22.92 -23.92
C VAL A 43 0.33 24.16 -23.04
N VAL A 44 -0.30 25.22 -23.54
CA VAL A 44 -0.39 26.52 -22.87
C VAL A 44 -1.81 27.05 -22.86
N GLY A 45 -2.36 27.25 -21.67
CA GLY A 45 -3.65 27.91 -21.44
C GLY A 45 -3.58 29.44 -21.56
N ALA A 46 -4.60 30.03 -22.20
CA ALA A 46 -4.84 31.47 -22.30
C ALA A 46 -6.32 31.77 -21.99
N PRO A 47 -6.75 31.62 -20.72
CA PRO A 47 -8.16 31.60 -20.34
C PRO A 47 -8.90 32.92 -20.60
N GLU A 48 -8.19 34.05 -20.68
CA GLU A 48 -8.84 35.34 -20.95
C GLU A 48 -8.78 35.74 -22.44
N ALA A 49 -8.27 34.87 -23.32
CA ALA A 49 -8.17 35.14 -24.75
C ALA A 49 -9.57 35.34 -25.39
N PRO A 50 -9.76 36.37 -26.24
CA PRO A 50 -11.01 36.53 -26.96
C PRO A 50 -11.16 35.53 -28.12
N VAL A 51 -12.36 34.96 -28.27
CA VAL A 51 -12.73 34.10 -29.41
C VAL A 51 -13.93 34.71 -30.12
N ALA A 52 -13.84 34.91 -31.44
CA ALA A 52 -14.91 35.49 -32.25
C ALA A 52 -15.53 36.81 -31.71
N GLY A 53 -14.77 37.60 -30.94
CA GLY A 53 -15.22 38.85 -30.32
C GLY A 53 -15.85 38.69 -28.93
N LEU A 54 -16.00 37.46 -28.43
CA LEU A 54 -16.42 37.16 -27.07
C LEU A 54 -15.22 37.32 -26.13
N THR A 55 -15.38 38.12 -25.08
CA THR A 55 -14.33 38.37 -24.10
C THR A 55 -14.19 37.19 -23.15
N ARG A 56 -12.96 36.79 -22.83
CA ARG A 56 -12.67 35.72 -21.87
C ARG A 56 -13.34 34.39 -22.22
N ALA A 57 -13.53 34.13 -23.51
CA ALA A 57 -13.95 32.82 -23.98
C ALA A 57 -12.84 31.79 -23.76
N GLY A 58 -11.58 32.22 -23.91
CA GLY A 58 -10.40 31.42 -23.64
C GLY A 58 -9.91 30.62 -24.85
N LYS A 59 -8.63 30.26 -24.83
CA LYS A 59 -7.94 29.42 -25.83
C LYS A 59 -6.90 28.57 -25.11
N ALA A 60 -6.52 27.47 -25.75
CA ALA A 60 -5.29 26.75 -25.42
C ALA A 60 -4.44 26.60 -26.70
N PHE A 61 -3.14 26.42 -26.53
CA PHE A 61 -2.19 26.28 -27.62
C PHE A 61 -1.27 25.11 -27.37
N VAL A 62 -0.97 24.34 -28.40
CA VAL A 62 -0.02 23.22 -28.33
C VAL A 62 1.19 23.59 -29.17
N PHE A 63 2.38 23.61 -28.59
CA PHE A 63 3.63 23.98 -29.24
C PHE A 63 4.52 22.76 -29.37
N LEU A 64 4.83 22.39 -30.62
CA LEU A 64 5.63 21.19 -30.87
C LEU A 64 7.11 21.43 -30.59
N GLY A 65 7.70 20.55 -29.79
CA GLY A 65 9.12 20.42 -29.53
C GLY A 65 9.91 20.00 -30.77
N PRO A 66 11.24 19.97 -30.67
CA PRO A 66 12.05 20.75 -29.73
C PRO A 66 12.07 22.26 -30.07
N GLY A 67 11.46 22.67 -31.20
CA GLY A 67 11.57 24.03 -31.73
C GLY A 67 10.58 25.04 -31.14
N LEU A 68 9.42 24.58 -30.67
CA LEU A 68 8.31 25.39 -30.15
C LEU A 68 7.82 26.48 -31.13
N THR A 69 8.04 26.28 -32.43
CA THR A 69 7.64 27.22 -33.49
C THR A 69 6.33 26.84 -34.18
N SER A 70 6.06 25.54 -34.28
CA SER A 70 4.82 24.99 -34.83
C SER A 70 3.79 24.92 -33.70
N HIS A 71 2.55 25.33 -33.98
CA HIS A 71 1.52 25.24 -32.96
C HIS A 71 0.13 24.95 -33.51
N TYR A 72 -0.69 24.34 -32.67
CA TYR A 72 -2.14 24.25 -32.82
C TYR A 72 -2.82 25.28 -31.92
N SER A 73 -4.00 25.75 -32.32
CA SER A 73 -4.84 26.62 -31.50
C SER A 73 -6.14 25.88 -31.21
N LEU A 74 -6.37 25.59 -29.94
CA LEU A 74 -7.55 24.89 -29.44
C LEU A 74 -8.53 25.91 -28.86
N GLN A 75 -9.81 25.67 -29.09
CA GLN A 75 -10.90 26.49 -28.58
C GLN A 75 -12.18 25.67 -28.55
N ASP A 76 -13.11 26.06 -27.71
CA ASP A 76 -14.49 25.57 -27.74
C ASP A 76 -15.11 25.80 -29.14
N PRO A 77 -15.69 24.76 -29.79
CA PRO A 77 -16.45 24.89 -31.02
C PRO A 77 -17.67 25.81 -30.92
N GLN A 78 -18.23 26.01 -29.72
CA GLN A 78 -19.37 26.88 -29.42
C GLN A 78 -18.99 27.90 -28.32
N PRO A 79 -18.01 28.78 -28.59
CA PRO A 79 -17.41 29.61 -27.55
C PRO A 79 -18.44 30.50 -26.85
N GLU A 80 -18.29 30.62 -25.55
CA GLU A 80 -19.09 31.47 -24.68
C GLU A 80 -18.23 32.60 -24.08
N ALA A 81 -18.83 33.77 -23.84
CA ALA A 81 -18.11 34.84 -23.15
C ALA A 81 -17.95 34.49 -21.67
N GLN A 82 -16.75 34.68 -21.12
CA GLN A 82 -16.43 34.38 -19.73
C GLN A 82 -16.37 32.90 -19.35
N ALA A 83 -16.31 31.97 -20.31
CA ALA A 83 -16.13 30.53 -20.04
C ALA A 83 -14.72 30.15 -19.51
N TYR A 84 -13.71 31.01 -19.77
CA TYR A 84 -12.32 30.78 -19.42
C TYR A 84 -11.70 29.45 -19.91
N PHE A 85 -12.03 29.02 -21.13
CA PHE A 85 -11.39 27.85 -21.75
C PHE A 85 -9.86 27.96 -21.73
N GLY A 86 -9.17 26.92 -21.25
CA GLY A 86 -7.72 26.96 -21.03
C GLY A 86 -7.35 27.47 -19.63
N ARG A 87 -8.28 27.41 -18.67
CA ARG A 87 -8.00 27.74 -17.26
C ARG A 87 -7.12 26.67 -16.60
N SER A 88 -7.27 25.44 -17.04
CA SER A 88 -6.48 24.25 -16.68
C SER A 88 -6.20 23.47 -17.97
N VAL A 89 -5.06 22.80 -18.03
CA VAL A 89 -4.66 21.93 -19.13
C VAL A 89 -3.93 20.72 -18.57
N ALA A 90 -4.09 19.56 -19.21
CA ALA A 90 -3.35 18.32 -18.94
C ALA A 90 -3.12 17.58 -20.27
N THR A 91 -2.25 16.58 -20.23
CA THR A 91 -1.90 15.71 -21.37
C THR A 91 -1.75 14.27 -20.89
N GLY A 92 -2.12 13.31 -21.74
CA GLY A 92 -2.00 11.87 -21.48
C GLY A 92 -2.45 11.06 -22.71
N ASP A 93 -2.03 9.81 -22.83
CA ASP A 93 -2.40 8.93 -23.95
C ASP A 93 -3.75 8.27 -23.67
N LEU A 94 -4.85 8.90 -24.07
CA LEU A 94 -6.20 8.47 -23.67
C LEU A 94 -6.77 7.37 -24.60
N GLU A 95 -5.94 6.76 -25.44
CA GLU A 95 -6.37 5.82 -26.47
C GLU A 95 -5.32 4.80 -26.91
N GLY A 96 -4.18 4.79 -26.22
CA GLY A 96 -3.13 3.78 -26.32
C GLY A 96 -2.42 3.80 -27.67
N ASP A 97 -2.39 4.94 -28.35
CA ASP A 97 -1.74 5.09 -29.65
C ASP A 97 -0.34 5.70 -29.58
N GLY A 98 0.04 6.16 -28.38
CA GLY A 98 1.33 6.73 -28.02
C GLY A 98 1.49 8.21 -28.37
N ASP A 99 0.46 8.89 -28.89
CA ASP A 99 0.41 10.34 -29.00
C ASP A 99 -0.31 10.92 -27.77
N ASP A 100 0.34 11.79 -26.99
CA ASP A 100 -0.33 12.40 -25.84
C ASP A 100 -1.46 13.35 -26.29
N ASP A 101 -2.66 13.13 -25.78
CA ASP A 101 -3.83 13.97 -26.02
C ASP A 101 -3.81 15.24 -25.17
N VAL A 102 -4.77 16.14 -25.43
CA VAL A 102 -4.87 17.41 -24.71
C VAL A 102 -6.23 17.59 -24.05
N ILE A 103 -6.22 17.73 -22.73
CA ILE A 103 -7.40 18.02 -21.91
C ILE A 103 -7.40 19.51 -21.56
N VAL A 104 -8.55 20.18 -21.72
CA VAL A 104 -8.69 21.62 -21.46
C VAL A 104 -9.95 21.93 -20.66
N GLY A 105 -9.80 22.58 -19.50
CA GLY A 105 -10.92 23.01 -18.68
C GLY A 105 -11.47 24.40 -19.04
N ALA A 106 -12.79 24.55 -18.88
CA ALA A 106 -13.57 25.78 -18.99
C ALA A 106 -14.56 25.87 -17.82
N PRO A 107 -14.08 26.20 -16.61
CA PRO A 107 -14.87 26.10 -15.38
C PRO A 107 -16.11 26.99 -15.33
N ASP A 108 -16.14 28.09 -16.07
CA ASP A 108 -17.25 29.04 -16.04
C ASP A 108 -18.17 28.86 -17.27
N SER A 109 -18.07 27.76 -18.02
CA SER A 109 -19.01 27.46 -19.10
C SER A 109 -20.40 27.14 -18.57
N ASP A 110 -21.43 27.65 -19.25
CA ASP A 110 -22.82 27.30 -18.97
C ASP A 110 -23.18 25.93 -19.58
N VAL A 111 -23.84 25.09 -18.79
CA VAL A 111 -24.33 23.78 -19.26
C VAL A 111 -25.80 23.89 -19.68
N THR A 112 -26.14 23.17 -20.76
CA THR A 112 -27.50 23.12 -21.30
C THR A 112 -28.49 22.70 -20.22
N GLY A 113 -29.63 23.39 -20.14
CA GLY A 113 -30.59 23.23 -19.04
C GLY A 113 -30.64 24.43 -18.09
N GLY A 114 -29.71 25.39 -18.26
CA GLY A 114 -29.67 26.65 -17.50
C GLY A 114 -28.81 26.58 -16.26
N PHE A 115 -27.82 25.68 -16.24
CA PHE A 115 -26.85 25.55 -15.17
C PHE A 115 -25.70 26.51 -15.45
N VAL A 116 -25.75 27.65 -14.75
CA VAL A 116 -24.81 28.76 -14.96
C VAL A 116 -23.51 28.45 -14.25
N ASP A 117 -22.37 28.68 -14.92
CA ASP A 117 -21.03 28.40 -14.39
C ASP A 117 -20.88 26.97 -13.83
N ALA A 118 -21.60 26.00 -14.43
CA ALA A 118 -21.48 24.61 -14.03
C ALA A 118 -20.14 24.00 -14.46
N GLY A 119 -19.57 24.53 -15.54
CA GLY A 119 -18.26 24.17 -16.05
C GLY A 119 -18.27 22.97 -16.99
N GLN A 120 -17.22 22.89 -17.80
CA GLN A 120 -17.01 21.85 -18.82
C GLN A 120 -15.51 21.56 -18.96
N ALA A 121 -15.16 20.36 -19.44
CA ALA A 121 -13.82 20.05 -19.92
C ALA A 121 -13.87 19.46 -21.33
N PHE A 122 -12.78 19.61 -22.08
CA PHE A 122 -12.70 19.26 -23.50
C PHE A 122 -11.46 18.42 -23.74
N VAL A 123 -11.62 17.27 -24.40
CA VAL A 123 -10.54 16.37 -24.79
C VAL A 123 -10.30 16.50 -26.28
N PHE A 124 -9.06 16.83 -26.66
CA PHE A 124 -8.61 16.90 -28.05
C PHE A 124 -7.64 15.77 -28.30
N VAL A 125 -8.06 14.85 -29.17
CA VAL A 125 -7.28 13.67 -29.54
C VAL A 125 -6.16 14.02 -30.52
N ALA A 126 -4.93 13.66 -30.17
CA ALA A 126 -3.71 13.77 -30.96
C ALA A 126 -3.64 12.64 -32.01
N PRO A 127 -2.68 12.67 -32.94
CA PRO A 127 -1.99 13.85 -33.42
C PRO A 127 -2.93 14.77 -34.25
N ALA A 128 -4.22 14.43 -34.36
CA ALA A 128 -5.20 15.09 -35.23
C ALA A 128 -6.23 15.97 -34.48
N LEU A 129 -5.76 16.80 -33.53
CA LEU A 129 -6.45 17.70 -32.57
C LEU A 129 -7.63 18.54 -33.13
N GLY A 130 -8.65 17.85 -33.62
CA GLY A 130 -9.77 18.36 -34.41
C GLY A 130 -10.88 18.93 -33.54
N ALA A 131 -12.08 18.36 -33.66
CA ALA A 131 -13.19 18.73 -32.78
C ALA A 131 -13.06 17.94 -31.46
N PRO A 132 -13.22 18.60 -30.30
CA PRO A 132 -13.04 17.93 -29.01
C PRO A 132 -14.24 17.03 -28.65
N SER A 133 -13.96 16.01 -27.85
CA SER A 133 -14.95 15.36 -26.99
C SER A 133 -15.26 16.25 -25.79
N LEU A 134 -16.52 16.33 -25.39
CA LEU A 134 -16.98 17.18 -24.29
C LEU A 134 -17.22 16.32 -23.05
N LEU A 135 -16.59 16.68 -21.93
CA LEU A 135 -16.80 16.11 -20.61
C LEU A 135 -17.62 17.07 -19.75
N GLN A 136 -18.59 16.51 -19.02
CA GLN A 136 -19.46 17.24 -18.12
C GLN A 136 -19.82 16.36 -16.93
N ASP A 137 -20.12 17.00 -15.80
CA ASP A 137 -20.84 16.37 -14.70
C ASP A 137 -22.16 15.74 -15.22
N PRO A 138 -22.40 14.43 -14.97
CA PRO A 138 -23.68 13.77 -15.29
C PRO A 138 -24.90 14.42 -14.63
N GLU A 139 -24.73 15.07 -13.48
CA GLU A 139 -25.76 15.77 -12.71
C GLU A 139 -25.36 17.23 -12.44
N PRO A 140 -25.25 18.07 -13.49
CA PRO A 140 -24.62 19.37 -13.39
C PRO A 140 -25.32 20.31 -12.41
N MET A 141 -24.52 21.05 -11.66
CA MET A 141 -24.96 22.06 -10.69
C MET A 141 -24.45 23.44 -11.09
N SER A 142 -25.28 24.49 -10.93
CA SER A 142 -24.83 25.86 -11.17
C SER A 142 -23.75 26.24 -10.15
N GLY A 143 -22.63 26.81 -10.60
CA GLY A 143 -21.52 27.19 -9.75
C GLY A 143 -20.65 26.02 -9.27
N ALA A 144 -20.75 24.84 -9.89
CA ALA A 144 -19.87 23.71 -9.60
C ALA A 144 -18.43 23.93 -10.09
N PHE A 145 -18.26 24.76 -11.12
CA PHE A 145 -16.97 25.07 -11.74
C PHE A 145 -16.18 23.84 -12.23
N PHE A 146 -16.88 22.86 -12.80
CA PHE A 146 -16.28 21.66 -13.39
C PHE A 146 -15.23 22.02 -14.46
N GLY A 147 -14.03 21.46 -14.37
CA GLY A 147 -12.91 21.82 -15.24
C GLY A 147 -12.00 22.89 -14.62
N ARG A 148 -12.17 23.22 -13.34
CA ARG A 148 -11.25 24.10 -12.62
C ARG A 148 -9.82 23.57 -12.60
N ALA A 149 -9.68 22.27 -12.42
CA ALA A 149 -8.46 21.48 -12.49
C ALA A 149 -8.75 20.24 -13.34
N VAL A 150 -7.76 19.80 -14.10
CA VAL A 150 -7.80 18.58 -14.90
C VAL A 150 -6.46 17.87 -14.73
N ALA A 151 -6.48 16.55 -14.72
CA ALA A 151 -5.31 15.67 -14.70
C ALA A 151 -5.65 14.38 -15.47
N SER A 152 -4.65 13.56 -15.76
CA SER A 152 -4.81 12.27 -16.43
C SER A 152 -3.80 11.25 -15.92
N GLY A 153 -4.19 9.98 -15.95
CA GLY A 153 -3.36 8.85 -15.54
C GLY A 153 -4.13 7.54 -15.65
N ASP A 154 -3.44 6.41 -15.77
CA ASP A 154 -4.03 5.08 -15.90
C ASP A 154 -4.48 4.55 -14.53
N PHE A 155 -5.70 4.94 -14.13
CA PHE A 155 -6.25 4.51 -12.84
C PHE A 155 -6.80 3.09 -12.85
N ASP A 156 -7.05 2.45 -13.99
CA ASP A 156 -7.68 1.11 -14.04
C ASP A 156 -6.80 0.01 -14.66
N GLY A 157 -5.60 0.37 -15.07
CA GLY A 157 -4.53 -0.50 -15.58
C GLY A 157 -4.83 -1.06 -16.97
N ASP A 158 -5.68 -0.40 -17.75
CA ASP A 158 -5.99 -0.83 -19.11
C ASP A 158 -4.98 -0.34 -20.16
N GLY A 159 -4.06 0.55 -19.73
CA GLY A 159 -2.97 1.11 -20.53
C GLY A 159 -3.32 2.40 -21.25
N ASP A 160 -4.56 2.88 -21.15
CA ASP A 160 -4.98 4.20 -21.64
C ASP A 160 -5.12 5.15 -20.42
N ASP A 161 -4.52 6.34 -20.50
CA ASP A 161 -4.68 7.33 -19.44
C ASP A 161 -6.16 7.75 -19.31
N ASP A 162 -6.69 7.78 -18.09
CA ASP A 162 -8.02 8.29 -17.79
C ASP A 162 -8.03 9.80 -17.57
N VAL A 163 -9.23 10.40 -17.52
CA VAL A 163 -9.36 11.85 -17.27
C VAL A 163 -10.02 12.14 -15.92
N MET A 164 -9.32 12.89 -15.07
CA MET A 164 -9.82 13.40 -13.81
C MET A 164 -10.16 14.90 -13.91
N VAL A 165 -11.35 15.30 -13.46
CA VAL A 165 -11.84 16.69 -13.55
C VAL A 165 -12.41 17.17 -12.22
N GLY A 166 -11.88 18.29 -11.72
CA GLY A 166 -12.32 18.90 -10.48
C GLY A 166 -13.49 19.87 -10.67
N ALA A 167 -14.49 19.76 -9.79
CA ALA A 167 -15.65 20.65 -9.66
C ALA A 167 -15.73 21.13 -8.21
N TYR A 168 -14.79 21.99 -7.84
CA TYR A 168 -14.59 22.43 -6.46
C TYR A 168 -15.80 23.16 -5.85
N GLY A 169 -16.69 23.73 -6.68
CA GLY A 169 -17.89 24.40 -6.20
C GLY A 169 -19.10 23.48 -6.02
N SER A 170 -18.97 22.18 -6.28
CA SER A 170 -20.08 21.22 -6.15
C SER A 170 -20.59 21.15 -4.70
N ASP A 171 -21.92 21.11 -4.57
CA ASP A 171 -22.57 20.90 -3.28
C ASP A 171 -22.65 19.39 -2.99
N VAL A 172 -22.30 19.00 -1.76
CA VAL A 172 -22.50 17.64 -1.24
C VAL A 172 -23.49 17.73 -0.08
N PRO A 173 -24.81 17.58 -0.31
CA PRO A 173 -25.81 17.93 0.68
C PRO A 173 -25.61 17.21 2.03
N PRO A 174 -25.68 17.95 3.17
CA PRO A 174 -26.12 19.33 3.31
C PRO A 174 -25.04 20.43 3.15
N HIS A 175 -23.82 20.06 2.75
CA HIS A 175 -22.65 20.94 2.69
C HIS A 175 -22.57 21.63 1.33
N ALA A 176 -22.57 22.96 1.35
CA ALA A 176 -22.39 23.73 0.13
C ALA A 176 -20.89 23.81 -0.21
N CYS A 177 -20.55 23.84 -1.49
CA CYS A 177 -19.16 24.01 -1.94
C CYS A 177 -18.15 23.02 -1.32
N ALA A 178 -18.60 21.82 -0.95
CA ALA A 178 -17.69 20.79 -0.44
C ALA A 178 -16.70 20.36 -1.53
N GLY A 179 -17.15 20.39 -2.80
CA GLY A 179 -16.35 20.04 -3.96
C GLY A 179 -16.40 18.54 -4.25
N GLN A 180 -16.25 18.21 -5.53
CA GLN A 180 -16.24 16.84 -6.04
C GLN A 180 -15.26 16.73 -7.21
N VAL A 181 -14.78 15.52 -7.48
CA VAL A 181 -13.91 15.18 -8.60
C VAL A 181 -14.56 14.06 -9.41
N PHE A 182 -14.46 14.13 -10.73
CA PHE A 182 -15.08 13.18 -11.64
C PHE A 182 -14.02 12.53 -12.51
N VAL A 183 -14.03 11.20 -12.57
CA VAL A 183 -13.13 10.37 -13.37
C VAL A 183 -13.90 9.81 -14.57
N PHE A 184 -13.31 9.94 -15.75
CA PHE A 184 -13.84 9.45 -17.01
C PHE A 184 -12.87 8.44 -17.59
N ALA A 185 -13.34 7.20 -17.74
CA ALA A 185 -12.52 6.10 -18.23
C ALA A 185 -12.25 6.23 -19.72
N ALA A 186 -10.99 6.25 -20.11
CA ALA A 186 -10.52 6.15 -21.48
C ALA A 186 -10.75 4.72 -22.04
N PRO A 187 -10.65 4.52 -23.37
CA PRO A 187 -10.77 5.53 -24.41
C PRO A 187 -12.22 5.99 -24.64
N SER A 188 -13.16 5.41 -23.89
CA SER A 188 -14.60 5.65 -24.07
C SER A 188 -15.07 7.02 -23.56
N LEU A 189 -14.24 7.66 -22.71
CA LEU A 189 -14.51 8.87 -21.95
C LEU A 189 -15.88 8.82 -21.25
N GLN A 190 -16.28 7.64 -20.80
CA GLN A 190 -17.51 7.47 -20.03
C GLN A 190 -17.24 7.80 -18.57
N PHE A 191 -18.20 8.44 -17.91
CA PHE A 191 -18.13 8.66 -16.48
C PHE A 191 -17.94 7.32 -15.75
N SER A 192 -16.82 7.20 -15.05
CA SER A 192 -16.43 6.00 -14.30
C SER A 192 -16.74 6.19 -12.82
N LYS A 193 -16.22 7.26 -12.22
CA LYS A 193 -16.29 7.47 -10.77
C LYS A 193 -16.41 8.94 -10.38
N MET A 194 -17.05 9.19 -9.25
CA MET A 194 -17.02 10.47 -8.56
C MET A 194 -16.33 10.30 -7.20
N LEU A 195 -15.38 11.17 -6.89
CA LEU A 195 -14.62 11.24 -5.65
C LEU A 195 -15.02 12.49 -4.86
N GLN A 196 -15.04 12.36 -3.55
CA GLN A 196 -15.32 13.42 -2.59
C GLN A 196 -14.79 12.99 -1.21
N GLU A 197 -14.68 13.94 -0.30
CA GLU A 197 -14.32 13.69 1.10
C GLU A 197 -15.26 12.65 1.73
N ALA A 198 -14.69 11.75 2.54
CA ALA A 198 -15.46 10.76 3.30
C ALA A 198 -16.41 11.44 4.29
N VAL A 199 -16.01 12.59 4.82
CA VAL A 199 -16.83 13.47 5.65
C VAL A 199 -16.82 14.87 5.01
N PRO A 200 -17.78 15.17 4.12
CA PRO A 200 -17.79 16.45 3.40
C PRO A 200 -17.92 17.65 4.32
N GLU A 201 -17.16 18.71 4.02
CA GLU A 201 -17.20 19.94 4.80
C GLU A 201 -17.80 21.12 4.03
N LEU A 202 -18.26 22.14 4.76
CA LEU A 202 -18.76 23.37 4.13
C LEU A 202 -17.57 24.15 3.58
N ASP A 203 -17.62 24.54 2.31
CA ASP A 203 -16.57 25.34 1.66
C ASP A 203 -15.19 24.65 1.59
N ALA A 204 -15.08 23.32 1.71
CA ALA A 204 -13.79 22.60 1.59
C ALA A 204 -13.09 22.79 0.24
N TYR A 205 -13.89 22.98 -0.82
CA TYR A 205 -13.41 23.10 -2.19
C TYR A 205 -12.55 21.91 -2.65
N PHE A 206 -12.92 20.68 -2.28
CA PHE A 206 -12.29 19.45 -2.75
C PHE A 206 -12.24 19.39 -4.28
N GLY A 207 -11.08 19.02 -4.84
CA GLY A 207 -10.87 19.03 -6.30
C GLY A 207 -10.42 20.38 -6.86
N PHE A 208 -9.99 21.33 -6.01
CA PHE A 208 -9.47 22.62 -6.46
C PHE A 208 -8.10 22.51 -7.16
N ALA A 209 -7.28 21.56 -6.69
CA ALA A 209 -6.00 21.18 -7.26
C ALA A 209 -5.98 19.65 -7.42
N LEU A 210 -5.36 19.19 -8.51
CA LEU A 210 -5.31 17.79 -8.92
C LEU A 210 -3.93 17.47 -9.47
N THR A 211 -3.41 16.29 -9.16
CA THR A 211 -2.27 15.65 -9.83
C THR A 211 -2.43 14.13 -9.73
N THR A 212 -1.68 13.41 -10.55
CA THR A 212 -1.75 11.95 -10.69
C THR A 212 -0.35 11.38 -10.80
N GLY A 213 -0.20 10.11 -10.45
CA GLY A 213 1.03 9.33 -10.51
C GLY A 213 0.95 8.15 -9.56
N ASP A 214 1.72 7.11 -9.82
CA ASP A 214 1.84 5.91 -9.00
C ASP A 214 2.68 6.19 -7.73
N VAL A 215 2.02 6.47 -6.60
CA VAL A 215 2.70 6.86 -5.35
C VAL A 215 3.07 5.67 -4.47
N ASN A 216 2.46 4.50 -4.70
CA ASN A 216 2.72 3.26 -3.96
C ASN A 216 3.47 2.22 -4.80
N ALA A 217 3.86 2.55 -6.03
CA ALA A 217 4.56 1.72 -7.00
C ALA A 217 3.79 0.44 -7.41
N ASP A 218 2.45 0.43 -7.31
CA ASP A 218 1.64 -0.75 -7.60
C ASP A 218 1.29 -0.95 -9.09
N GLY A 219 1.74 -0.02 -9.93
CA GLY A 219 1.56 -0.04 -11.37
C GLY A 219 0.24 0.58 -11.83
N TYR A 220 -0.53 1.19 -10.93
CA TYR A 220 -1.69 2.02 -11.25
C TYR A 220 -1.41 3.47 -10.86
N ASP A 221 -1.86 4.43 -11.65
CA ASP A 221 -1.77 5.81 -11.22
C ASP A 221 -2.74 6.06 -10.05
N ASP A 222 -2.32 6.91 -9.11
CA ASP A 222 -3.12 7.34 -7.98
C ASP A 222 -3.62 8.77 -8.19
N ALA A 223 -4.74 9.11 -7.54
CA ALA A 223 -5.33 10.44 -7.63
C ALA A 223 -4.99 11.27 -6.39
N VAL A 224 -4.28 12.38 -6.57
CA VAL A 224 -3.96 13.32 -5.50
C VAL A 224 -4.77 14.60 -5.62
N ILE A 225 -5.48 14.96 -4.55
CA ILE A 225 -6.55 15.94 -4.56
C ILE A 225 -6.39 16.92 -3.40
N GLY A 226 -6.45 18.22 -3.69
CA GLY A 226 -6.44 19.27 -2.67
C GLY A 226 -7.85 19.79 -2.32
N ALA A 227 -8.15 19.87 -1.03
CA ALA A 227 -9.31 20.52 -0.42
C ALA A 227 -8.82 21.70 0.44
N HIS A 228 -8.37 22.74 -0.25
CA HIS A 228 -7.55 23.77 0.38
C HIS A 228 -8.22 24.63 1.44
N ASP A 229 -9.54 24.58 1.57
CA ASP A 229 -10.30 25.42 2.51
C ASP A 229 -11.08 24.55 3.52
N ALA A 230 -10.80 23.24 3.56
CA ALA A 230 -11.28 22.33 4.58
C ALA A 230 -10.75 22.71 5.97
N ASP A 231 -11.55 22.42 7.00
CA ASP A 231 -11.20 22.65 8.39
C ASP A 231 -10.37 21.45 8.88
N SER A 232 -9.05 21.53 8.74
CA SER A 232 -8.10 20.56 9.36
C SER A 232 -8.56 20.24 10.78
N GLY A 233 -8.62 18.98 11.19
CA GLY A 233 -9.42 18.43 12.31
C GLY A 233 -9.30 19.07 13.71
N ASP A 234 -8.48 20.11 13.88
CA ASP A 234 -8.53 21.08 14.98
C ASP A 234 -9.48 22.26 14.68
N LEU A 235 -10.58 22.34 15.43
CA LEU A 235 -11.57 23.43 15.41
C LEU A 235 -10.98 24.87 15.59
N ALA A 236 -9.70 25.00 15.94
CA ALA A 236 -8.99 26.28 15.98
C ALA A 236 -8.44 26.75 14.62
N ALA A 237 -8.24 25.84 13.66
CA ALA A 237 -7.58 26.02 12.36
C ALA A 237 -8.58 26.01 11.17
N THR A 238 -9.60 26.87 11.26
CA THR A 238 -10.53 27.09 10.13
C THR A 238 -9.76 27.38 8.84
N SER A 239 -10.11 26.74 7.73
CA SER A 239 -9.41 26.90 6.45
C SER A 239 -7.92 26.52 6.49
N GLY A 240 -7.56 25.49 7.26
CA GLY A 240 -6.21 24.93 7.31
C GLY A 240 -5.81 24.28 5.99
N GLY A 241 -6.76 23.61 5.35
CA GLY A 241 -6.59 22.91 4.08
C GLY A 241 -6.10 21.47 4.26
N GLU A 242 -6.47 20.62 3.32
CA GLU A 242 -6.28 19.18 3.38
C GLU A 242 -5.88 18.61 2.01
N ALA A 243 -5.11 17.51 2.02
CA ALA A 243 -4.81 16.72 0.82
C ALA A 243 -5.25 15.27 0.99
N TYR A 244 -5.66 14.68 -0.13
CA TYR A 244 -6.12 13.32 -0.22
C TYR A 244 -5.38 12.60 -1.34
N ILE A 245 -4.96 11.36 -1.10
CA ILE A 245 -4.48 10.44 -2.13
C ILE A 245 -5.49 9.30 -2.20
N TYR A 246 -6.09 9.05 -3.36
CA TYR A 246 -6.95 7.88 -3.61
C TYR A 246 -6.17 6.88 -4.44
N LEU A 247 -6.03 5.66 -3.93
CA LEU A 247 -5.18 4.66 -4.55
C LEU A 247 -5.88 3.93 -5.71
N GLY A 248 -5.15 3.75 -6.82
CA GLY A 248 -5.54 2.86 -7.91
C GLY A 248 -5.65 1.39 -7.44
N PRO A 249 -6.25 0.49 -8.22
CA PRO A 249 -7.05 0.76 -9.41
C PRO A 249 -8.50 1.22 -9.10
N ALA A 250 -8.95 0.98 -7.87
CA ALA A 250 -10.36 1.18 -7.53
C ALA A 250 -10.66 2.63 -7.16
N LEU A 251 -9.67 3.43 -6.74
CA LEU A 251 -9.82 4.77 -6.14
C LEU A 251 -10.75 4.74 -4.91
N GLU A 252 -10.77 3.64 -4.15
CA GLU A 252 -11.63 3.44 -2.97
C GLU A 252 -10.89 3.63 -1.64
N GLU A 253 -9.64 3.18 -1.60
CA GLU A 253 -8.74 3.45 -0.48
C GLU A 253 -8.18 4.86 -0.60
N PHE A 254 -8.02 5.53 0.53
CA PHE A 254 -7.42 6.86 0.53
C PHE A 254 -6.56 7.11 1.76
N ILE A 255 -5.51 7.88 1.54
CA ILE A 255 -4.65 8.45 2.57
C ILE A 255 -4.95 9.94 2.66
N PHE A 256 -4.93 10.46 3.88
CA PHE A 256 -5.26 11.84 4.17
C PHE A 256 -4.09 12.55 4.85
N PHE A 257 -3.82 13.78 4.42
CA PHE A 257 -2.71 14.60 4.89
C PHE A 257 -3.19 15.98 5.33
N GLU A 258 -2.70 16.40 6.49
CA GLU A 258 -2.84 17.76 7.02
C GLU A 258 -1.45 18.37 7.23
N ASP A 259 -1.42 19.69 7.34
CA ASP A 259 -0.30 20.38 7.97
C ASP A 259 -0.16 19.88 9.44
N PRO A 260 1.02 19.38 9.87
CA PRO A 260 1.25 18.95 11.25
C PRO A 260 1.07 20.05 12.31
N GLU A 261 1.20 21.32 11.91
CA GLU A 261 0.94 22.49 12.76
C GLU A 261 -0.08 23.40 12.08
N PRO A 262 -1.35 22.98 11.93
CA PRO A 262 -2.28 23.62 11.01
C PRO A 262 -2.61 25.05 11.45
N GLU A 263 -2.42 25.99 10.54
CA GLU A 263 -2.70 27.40 10.76
C GLU A 263 -3.98 27.84 10.05
N ARG A 264 -4.72 28.72 10.71
CA ARG A 264 -5.96 29.27 10.15
C ARG A 264 -5.67 30.06 8.89
N PHE A 265 -6.38 29.76 7.80
CA PHE A 265 -6.22 30.39 6.50
C PHE A 265 -4.86 30.15 5.84
N ALA A 266 -4.14 29.07 6.20
CA ALA A 266 -2.91 28.68 5.52
C ALA A 266 -3.17 28.15 4.10
N PHE A 267 -4.35 27.54 3.90
CA PHE A 267 -4.80 26.90 2.68
C PHE A 267 -3.81 25.86 2.14
N PHE A 268 -3.41 24.92 3.00
CA PHE A 268 -2.62 23.75 2.63
C PHE A 268 -3.24 23.02 1.43
N ALA A 269 -2.41 22.39 0.61
CA ALA A 269 -2.80 21.70 -0.63
C ALA A 269 -3.52 22.57 -1.68
N ARG A 270 -3.41 23.92 -1.61
CA ARG A 270 -3.92 24.81 -2.67
C ARG A 270 -3.22 24.60 -4.02
N ALA A 271 -1.98 24.17 -3.96
CA ALA A 271 -1.21 23.68 -5.09
C ALA A 271 -0.51 22.39 -4.67
N ILE A 272 -0.51 21.42 -5.56
CA ILE A 272 0.06 20.09 -5.36
C ILE A 272 0.88 19.69 -6.57
N ALA A 273 1.90 18.86 -6.35
CA ALA A 273 2.72 18.25 -7.39
C ALA A 273 3.24 16.90 -6.91
N LEU A 274 3.47 16.00 -7.85
CA LEU A 274 4.15 14.73 -7.65
C LEU A 274 5.51 14.70 -8.35
N GLY A 275 6.38 13.84 -7.86
CA GLY A 275 7.62 13.46 -8.53
C GLY A 275 8.66 12.94 -7.54
N ASP A 276 9.51 12.03 -8.00
CA ASP A 276 10.67 11.50 -7.27
C ASP A 276 11.71 12.60 -6.95
N VAL A 277 11.57 13.27 -5.80
CA VAL A 277 12.51 14.29 -5.31
C VAL A 277 13.57 13.72 -4.35
N SER A 278 13.30 12.55 -3.77
CA SER A 278 14.22 11.75 -2.94
C SER A 278 15.29 11.04 -3.79
N GLY A 279 14.95 10.64 -5.01
CA GLY A 279 15.74 9.81 -5.91
C GLY A 279 15.64 8.31 -5.62
N ASP A 280 14.57 7.85 -4.98
CA ASP A 280 14.31 6.44 -4.65
C ASP A 280 13.47 5.70 -5.71
N GLY A 281 12.97 6.43 -6.72
CA GLY A 281 12.19 5.86 -7.81
C GLY A 281 10.68 5.87 -7.59
N ARG A 282 10.18 6.48 -6.51
CA ARG A 282 8.75 6.69 -6.28
C ARG A 282 8.37 8.14 -6.32
N ASP A 283 7.10 8.41 -6.63
CA ASP A 283 6.60 9.77 -6.64
C ASP A 283 6.37 10.30 -5.21
N ASP A 284 7.15 11.30 -4.83
CA ASP A 284 6.92 12.06 -3.60
C ASP A 284 5.81 13.10 -3.80
N PHE A 285 5.11 13.42 -2.72
CA PHE A 285 4.04 14.42 -2.73
C PHE A 285 4.50 15.76 -2.17
N ILE A 286 4.23 16.85 -2.91
CA ILE A 286 4.50 18.22 -2.44
C ILE A 286 3.21 19.02 -2.39
N ALA A 287 2.91 19.62 -1.23
CA ALA A 287 1.75 20.48 -1.00
C ALA A 287 2.17 21.90 -0.56
N GLY A 288 1.57 22.92 -1.18
CA GLY A 288 1.77 24.32 -0.80
C GLY A 288 0.69 24.84 0.15
N ALA A 289 1.11 25.55 1.20
CA ALA A 289 0.27 26.37 2.09
C ALA A 289 0.69 27.84 1.97
N PRO A 290 0.18 28.58 0.95
CA PRO A 290 0.75 29.87 0.56
C PRO A 290 0.62 30.99 1.59
N TRP A 291 -0.13 30.77 2.67
CA TRP A 291 -0.35 31.74 3.74
C TRP A 291 0.09 31.25 5.13
N SER A 292 0.86 30.16 5.21
CA SER A 292 1.46 29.75 6.49
C SER A 292 2.45 30.79 7.03
N ASP A 293 2.50 30.96 8.35
CA ASP A 293 3.40 31.83 9.09
C ASP A 293 4.76 31.16 9.34
N VAL A 294 5.79 31.51 8.55
CA VAL A 294 7.15 30.98 8.77
C VAL A 294 7.86 31.72 9.91
N ALA A 295 7.96 31.05 11.05
CA ALA A 295 8.64 31.48 12.28
C ALA A 295 8.13 32.80 12.87
N SER A 296 8.53 33.94 12.30
CA SER A 296 8.06 35.27 12.75
C SER A 296 7.55 36.13 11.60
N SER A 297 7.50 35.55 10.39
CA SER A 297 7.04 36.19 9.18
C SER A 297 5.63 35.69 8.91
N LEU A 298 4.65 36.58 9.08
CA LEU A 298 3.26 36.26 8.82
C LEU A 298 3.01 36.05 7.32
N ASP A 299 2.15 35.10 6.96
CA ASP A 299 1.72 34.78 5.59
C ASP A 299 2.91 34.60 4.61
N ALA A 300 4.01 34.01 5.09
CA ALA A 300 5.22 33.84 4.28
C ALA A 300 5.08 32.70 3.25
N GLY A 301 4.20 31.74 3.56
CA GLY A 301 3.94 30.56 2.78
C GLY A 301 4.96 29.44 3.02
N GLU A 302 4.47 28.21 3.05
CA GLU A 302 5.27 27.00 3.20
C GLU A 302 4.94 25.98 2.10
N ALA A 303 5.89 25.07 1.86
CA ALA A 303 5.70 23.90 1.04
C ALA A 303 6.16 22.69 1.84
N PHE A 304 5.30 21.69 1.91
CA PHE A 304 5.52 20.45 2.62
C PHE A 304 5.85 19.38 1.60
N VAL A 305 6.90 18.60 1.86
CA VAL A 305 7.31 17.46 1.04
C VAL A 305 7.06 16.23 1.88
N PHE A 306 6.21 15.34 1.38
CA PHE A 306 5.90 14.04 1.93
C PHE A 306 6.62 13.03 1.06
N LEU A 307 7.60 12.35 1.65
CA LEU A 307 8.37 11.37 0.92
C LEU A 307 7.59 10.06 0.88
N ALA A 308 7.55 9.41 -0.28
CA ALA A 308 7.10 8.04 -0.32
C ALA A 308 8.12 7.18 0.45
N GLU A 309 7.64 6.18 1.21
CA GLU A 309 8.57 5.32 1.95
C GLU A 309 9.38 4.48 0.95
N PRO A 310 10.71 4.33 1.10
CA PRO A 310 11.55 3.58 0.17
C PRO A 310 11.06 2.14 0.00
N ASP A 311 11.23 1.54 -1.18
CA ASP A 311 11.33 0.08 -1.31
C ASP A 311 12.30 -0.25 -2.43
N ALA A 312 13.33 -0.98 -2.04
CA ALA A 312 14.52 -1.08 -2.86
C ALA A 312 14.37 -2.10 -4.00
N ASP A 313 13.34 -2.93 -3.99
CA ASP A 313 13.16 -4.03 -4.93
C ASP A 313 11.93 -3.91 -5.85
N GLY A 314 11.08 -2.92 -5.60
CA GLY A 314 9.92 -2.51 -6.37
C GLY A 314 8.71 -3.41 -6.19
N ASP A 315 8.56 -4.07 -5.04
CA ASP A 315 7.51 -5.07 -4.79
C ASP A 315 6.22 -4.53 -4.16
N THR A 316 6.14 -3.20 -3.98
CA THR A 316 5.03 -2.42 -3.41
C THR A 316 4.94 -2.42 -1.88
N LEU A 317 5.85 -3.08 -1.16
CA LEU A 317 5.94 -3.01 0.30
C LEU A 317 7.07 -2.05 0.68
N SER A 318 6.83 -1.07 1.54
CA SER A 318 7.92 -0.19 1.99
C SER A 318 9.03 -0.97 2.68
N ASP A 319 10.30 -0.57 2.58
CA ASP A 319 11.47 -1.21 3.22
C ASP A 319 11.23 -1.47 4.74
N ASP A 320 10.46 -0.61 5.42
CA ASP A 320 10.12 -0.74 6.84
C ASP A 320 8.93 -1.69 7.08
N GLU A 321 8.10 -1.91 6.06
CA GLU A 321 6.99 -2.86 6.02
C GLU A 321 7.34 -4.15 5.26
N ASP A 322 8.54 -4.29 4.69
CA ASP A 322 8.97 -5.45 3.93
C ASP A 322 9.88 -6.34 4.81
N ASN A 323 9.59 -7.64 4.83
CA ASN A 323 10.41 -8.61 5.56
C ASN A 323 11.71 -8.96 4.82
N CYS A 324 11.80 -8.66 3.51
CA CYS A 324 13.03 -8.65 2.76
C CYS A 324 13.18 -7.46 1.78
N PRO A 325 13.60 -6.29 2.31
CA PRO A 325 13.69 -5.00 1.60
C PRO A 325 14.57 -4.94 0.33
N LEU A 326 15.20 -6.03 -0.09
CA LEU A 326 16.13 -6.06 -1.22
C LEU A 326 15.80 -7.14 -2.25
N VAL A 327 14.73 -7.93 -2.06
CA VAL A 327 14.39 -9.06 -2.92
C VAL A 327 12.89 -9.14 -3.17
N PHE A 328 12.48 -8.71 -4.37
CA PHE A 328 11.08 -8.63 -4.81
C PHE A 328 10.21 -9.82 -4.35
N ASN A 329 9.34 -9.56 -3.38
CA ASN A 329 8.56 -10.52 -2.61
C ASN A 329 7.13 -10.00 -2.33
N PRO A 330 6.38 -9.61 -3.38
CA PRO A 330 5.14 -8.87 -3.23
C PRO A 330 4.14 -9.62 -2.35
N GLY A 331 3.83 -9.04 -1.19
CA GLY A 331 2.90 -9.59 -0.20
C GLY A 331 3.54 -10.14 1.07
N GLN A 332 4.86 -10.01 1.25
CA GLN A 332 5.57 -10.43 2.46
C GLN A 332 5.86 -9.27 3.43
N ALA A 333 4.82 -8.74 4.10
CA ALA A 333 4.95 -7.55 4.95
C ALA A 333 5.41 -7.86 6.40
N ASN A 334 6.10 -6.92 7.06
CA ASN A 334 6.47 -6.92 8.48
C ASN A 334 5.22 -6.88 9.38
N THR A 335 4.57 -8.01 9.63
CA THR A 335 3.47 -8.06 10.60
C THR A 335 4.05 -8.11 12.02
N LEU A 336 3.98 -6.99 12.74
CA LEU A 336 4.53 -6.88 14.10
C LEU A 336 3.81 -7.83 15.07
N LEU A 337 4.51 -8.87 15.55
CA LEU A 337 4.85 -9.12 16.97
C LEU A 337 5.49 -10.53 17.19
N GLY A 338 6.64 -10.82 16.57
CA GLY A 338 7.48 -11.98 16.92
C GLY A 338 8.43 -12.42 15.80
N PRO A 339 9.39 -13.33 16.07
CA PRO A 339 10.05 -14.10 15.01
C PRO A 339 9.03 -15.09 14.45
N ILE A 340 8.17 -14.62 13.54
CA ILE A 340 7.12 -15.39 12.89
C ILE A 340 7.09 -15.02 11.40
N ASP A 341 7.02 -16.06 10.56
CA ASP A 341 6.82 -16.08 9.10
C ASP A 341 5.73 -15.10 8.65
N ASN A 342 6.03 -14.33 7.61
CA ASN A 342 5.11 -13.35 7.04
C ASN A 342 4.87 -13.58 5.53
N GLY A 343 4.76 -14.83 5.07
CA GLY A 343 4.37 -15.20 3.69
C GLY A 343 2.87 -15.07 3.35
N PRO A 344 2.51 -14.97 2.06
CA PRO A 344 1.12 -14.97 1.59
C PRO A 344 0.52 -16.38 1.58
N VAL A 345 -0.69 -16.53 2.14
CA VAL A 345 -1.43 -17.80 2.27
C VAL A 345 -1.44 -18.65 0.99
N VAL A 346 -0.51 -19.61 0.90
CA VAL A 346 -0.55 -20.70 -0.08
C VAL A 346 -1.25 -21.91 0.55
N PRO A 347 -2.03 -22.72 -0.19
CA PRO A 347 -2.63 -23.93 0.38
C PRO A 347 -1.55 -24.93 0.84
N GLY A 348 -1.29 -24.97 2.14
CA GLY A 348 -0.24 -25.77 2.78
C GLY A 348 0.87 -24.97 3.48
N ASP A 349 0.73 -23.65 3.57
CA ASP A 349 1.62 -22.74 4.31
C ASP A 349 0.97 -22.31 5.66
N ASP A 350 1.81 -22.24 6.69
CA ASP A 350 1.51 -21.94 8.09
C ASP A 350 1.86 -20.47 8.38
N VAL A 351 0.81 -19.65 8.50
CA VAL A 351 0.85 -18.20 8.80
C VAL A 351 1.40 -17.82 10.20
N THR A 352 2.06 -18.73 10.90
CA THR A 352 2.48 -18.55 12.29
C THR A 352 3.87 -19.07 12.64
N ASN A 353 4.58 -19.74 11.75
CA ASN A 353 5.83 -20.40 12.10
C ASN A 353 6.87 -20.44 10.94
N PRO A 354 8.02 -19.75 11.05
CA PRO A 354 9.06 -19.73 10.01
C PRO A 354 9.75 -21.09 9.85
N TYR A 355 9.40 -22.06 10.67
CA TYR A 355 9.97 -23.41 10.68
C TYR A 355 9.15 -24.45 9.89
N GLU A 356 8.10 -24.04 9.16
CA GLU A 356 7.29 -24.95 8.31
C GLU A 356 7.36 -24.68 6.80
N ASP A 357 8.16 -23.70 6.35
CA ASP A 357 8.25 -23.39 4.92
C ASP A 357 9.28 -24.26 4.19
N ARG A 358 8.81 -25.39 3.62
CA ARG A 358 9.64 -26.22 2.72
C ARG A 358 10.08 -25.52 1.43
N VAL A 359 9.61 -24.30 1.16
CA VAL A 359 9.86 -23.57 -0.09
C VAL A 359 10.93 -22.48 0.08
N GLY A 360 11.24 -22.06 1.31
CA GLY A 360 12.14 -20.96 1.62
C GLY A 360 11.56 -19.63 1.12
N ASP A 361 11.46 -18.63 1.99
CA ASP A 361 11.13 -17.29 1.53
C ASP A 361 12.32 -16.66 0.77
N ALA A 362 12.11 -15.48 0.19
CA ALA A 362 13.11 -14.85 -0.66
C ALA A 362 14.46 -14.57 0.04
N CYS A 363 14.50 -14.60 1.39
CA CYS A 363 15.62 -14.16 2.22
C CYS A 363 15.91 -15.04 3.44
N ASP A 364 15.40 -16.26 3.45
CA ASP A 364 15.78 -17.29 4.41
C ASP A 364 17.22 -17.76 4.15
N ASP A 365 18.05 -17.72 5.20
CA ASP A 365 19.45 -18.15 5.20
C ASP A 365 19.60 -19.64 5.62
N ASP A 366 18.53 -20.32 6.06
CA ASP A 366 18.47 -21.72 6.54
C ASP A 366 17.21 -22.43 6.00
N ALA A 367 17.17 -22.63 4.67
CA ALA A 367 15.96 -22.95 3.90
C ALA A 367 15.28 -24.30 4.20
N ASP A 368 15.85 -25.13 5.06
CA ASP A 368 15.18 -26.32 5.58
C ASP A 368 15.09 -26.38 7.10
N ASP A 369 15.49 -25.34 7.82
CA ASP A 369 15.37 -25.18 9.28
C ASP A 369 16.01 -26.30 10.12
N ASP A 370 17.17 -26.78 9.70
CA ASP A 370 17.84 -27.88 10.38
C ASP A 370 18.94 -27.43 11.36
N LEU A 371 19.08 -26.11 11.54
CA LEU A 371 20.10 -25.39 12.31
C LEU A 371 21.45 -25.26 11.60
N LEU A 372 21.49 -25.46 10.28
CA LEU A 372 22.65 -25.27 9.43
C LEU A 372 22.30 -24.36 8.25
N SER A 373 22.78 -23.11 8.29
CA SER A 373 22.52 -22.16 7.18
C SER A 373 22.93 -22.71 5.80
N ASP A 374 22.22 -22.31 4.75
CA ASP A 374 22.45 -22.58 3.32
C ASP A 374 23.93 -22.46 2.91
N ALA A 375 24.60 -21.44 3.45
CA ALA A 375 26.00 -21.17 3.18
C ALA A 375 26.93 -22.22 3.80
N ASP A 376 26.64 -22.64 5.03
CA ASP A 376 27.38 -23.69 5.74
C ASP A 376 27.07 -25.08 5.17
N GLU A 377 25.84 -25.32 4.73
CA GLU A 377 25.46 -26.53 4.03
C GLU A 377 26.14 -26.67 2.69
N THR A 378 26.13 -25.59 1.89
CA THR A 378 26.87 -25.52 0.63
C THR A 378 28.37 -25.78 0.86
N ALA A 379 28.91 -25.26 1.97
CA ALA A 379 30.31 -25.48 2.34
C ALA A 379 30.60 -26.93 2.78
N ARG A 380 29.61 -27.62 3.37
CA ARG A 380 29.69 -29.01 3.83
C ARG A 380 29.30 -30.04 2.76
N GLY A 381 28.59 -29.60 1.72
CA GLY A 381 28.07 -30.45 0.65
C GLY A 381 26.73 -31.13 0.98
N THR A 382 26.06 -30.69 2.05
CA THR A 382 24.66 -31.01 2.36
C THR A 382 23.72 -30.19 1.48
N SER A 383 22.42 -30.44 1.59
CA SER A 383 21.39 -29.88 0.71
C SER A 383 20.54 -28.85 1.46
N PRO A 384 20.55 -27.56 1.07
CA PRO A 384 19.71 -26.48 1.64
C PRO A 384 18.20 -26.58 1.42
N ALA A 385 17.68 -27.78 1.48
CA ALA A 385 16.28 -28.10 1.18
C ALA A 385 15.89 -29.44 1.79
N LEU A 386 16.82 -30.11 2.47
CA LEU A 386 16.67 -31.42 3.08
C LEU A 386 17.34 -31.40 4.45
N ARG A 387 16.51 -31.28 5.50
CA ARG A 387 16.94 -31.41 6.91
C ARG A 387 17.86 -32.59 7.21
N ASP A 388 17.77 -33.66 6.43
CA ASP A 388 18.58 -34.88 6.56
C ASP A 388 19.07 -35.27 5.16
N SER A 389 20.30 -34.87 4.84
CA SER A 389 20.90 -35.04 3.52
C SER A 389 21.22 -36.49 3.19
N ASP A 390 21.43 -37.36 4.18
CA ASP A 390 21.88 -38.73 3.98
C ASP A 390 20.81 -39.81 4.26
N GLY A 391 19.70 -39.40 4.84
CA GLY A 391 18.48 -40.18 5.07
C GLY A 391 18.55 -41.12 6.27
N ASP A 392 19.45 -40.88 7.23
CA ASP A 392 19.62 -41.71 8.42
C ASP A 392 18.73 -41.30 9.63
N ARG A 393 17.96 -40.22 9.46
CA ARG A 393 17.02 -39.60 10.42
C ARG A 393 17.68 -38.76 11.51
N VAL A 394 18.92 -38.34 11.32
CA VAL A 394 19.54 -37.28 12.11
C VAL A 394 19.62 -36.04 11.21
N ILE A 395 19.27 -34.87 11.76
CA ILE A 395 19.32 -33.63 10.96
C ILE A 395 20.75 -33.12 10.79
N ASP A 396 21.08 -32.51 9.64
CA ASP A 396 22.45 -32.13 9.28
C ASP A 396 23.04 -31.11 10.28
N GLY A 397 22.23 -30.15 10.75
CA GLY A 397 22.64 -29.20 11.78
C GLY A 397 22.95 -29.85 13.14
N ALA A 398 22.20 -30.88 13.56
CA ALA A 398 22.50 -31.63 14.78
C ALA A 398 23.82 -32.42 14.65
N GLU A 399 24.07 -32.99 13.48
CA GLU A 399 25.33 -33.68 13.17
C GLU A 399 26.51 -32.71 13.16
N ALA A 400 26.33 -31.54 12.54
CA ALA A 400 27.32 -30.47 12.52
C ALA A 400 27.63 -29.93 13.93
N LEU A 401 26.61 -29.79 14.79
CA LEU A 401 26.74 -29.28 16.15
C LEU A 401 27.39 -30.31 17.09
N LEU A 402 27.02 -31.57 16.97
CA LEU A 402 27.49 -32.66 17.84
C LEU A 402 28.77 -33.34 17.32
N GLY A 403 29.22 -32.98 16.11
CA GLY A 403 30.52 -33.33 15.55
C GLY A 403 30.57 -34.67 14.81
N SER A 404 29.44 -35.11 14.25
CA SER A 404 29.40 -36.14 13.20
C SER A 404 29.45 -35.51 11.79
N ASP A 405 29.41 -36.36 10.75
CA ASP A 405 29.47 -35.95 9.35
C ASP A 405 28.07 -36.08 8.73
N PRO A 406 27.38 -34.97 8.38
CA PRO A 406 26.03 -34.94 7.80
C PRO A 406 25.80 -35.73 6.50
N LEU A 407 26.86 -36.31 5.94
CA LEU A 407 26.82 -37.06 4.68
C LEU A 407 27.20 -38.53 4.86
N ASP A 408 27.40 -38.97 6.11
CA ASP A 408 27.71 -40.35 6.45
C ASP A 408 26.54 -41.00 7.20
N PRO A 409 25.71 -41.85 6.54
CA PRO A 409 24.51 -42.45 7.16
C PRO A 409 24.84 -43.54 8.21
N ALA A 410 26.12 -43.68 8.58
CA ALA A 410 26.60 -44.47 9.70
C ALA A 410 27.27 -43.60 10.78
N GLY A 411 27.27 -42.29 10.57
CA GLY A 411 28.03 -41.24 11.22
C GLY A 411 27.37 -40.68 12.48
N THR A 412 26.15 -41.10 12.81
CA THR A 412 25.33 -40.62 13.95
C THR A 412 26.12 -40.17 15.20
N PRO A 413 25.78 -39.02 15.80
CA PRO A 413 26.47 -38.47 16.97
C PRO A 413 26.60 -39.45 18.15
N SER A 414 27.83 -39.83 18.51
CA SER A 414 28.04 -40.76 19.63
C SER A 414 27.91 -40.08 20.99
N CYS A 415 27.13 -40.70 21.90
CA CYS A 415 27.09 -40.31 23.32
C CYS A 415 28.40 -40.56 24.09
N THR A 416 29.45 -41.05 23.43
CA THR A 416 30.65 -41.53 24.12
C THR A 416 31.70 -40.42 24.23
N GLY A 417 31.94 -39.93 25.44
CA GLY A 417 33.00 -38.95 25.71
C GLY A 417 32.52 -37.51 25.89
N ILE A 418 31.20 -37.29 25.85
CA ILE A 418 30.56 -36.06 26.29
C ILE A 418 30.41 -36.03 27.83
N VAL A 419 30.45 -34.83 28.42
CA VAL A 419 30.05 -34.61 29.81
C VAL A 419 28.56 -34.34 29.78
N ASP A 420 27.79 -35.32 30.24
CA ASP A 420 26.33 -35.38 30.19
C ASP A 420 25.89 -35.89 31.57
N VAL A 421 25.13 -35.07 32.29
CA VAL A 421 24.84 -35.25 33.71
C VAL A 421 23.67 -36.22 33.93
N ASP A 422 22.62 -36.15 33.11
CA ASP A 422 21.42 -36.98 33.27
C ASP A 422 21.38 -38.22 32.37
N ARG A 423 22.28 -38.31 31.39
CA ARG A 423 22.56 -39.45 30.50
C ARG A 423 21.53 -39.68 29.42
N ASP A 424 20.98 -38.63 28.85
CA ASP A 424 20.15 -38.62 27.66
C ASP A 424 20.95 -38.47 26.34
N CYS A 425 22.27 -38.30 26.45
CA CYS A 425 23.22 -38.06 25.37
C CYS A 425 23.32 -36.62 24.85
N LEU A 426 22.81 -35.61 25.55
CA LEU A 426 23.00 -34.21 25.22
C LEU A 426 24.02 -33.59 26.21
N PRO A 427 25.03 -32.83 25.76
CA PRO A 427 25.95 -32.18 26.68
C PRO A 427 25.34 -30.87 27.21
N ALA A 428 25.66 -30.52 28.46
CA ALA A 428 25.25 -29.28 29.14
C ALA A 428 25.29 -27.98 28.31
N ALA A 429 26.23 -27.85 27.37
CA ALA A 429 26.35 -26.67 26.52
C ALA A 429 25.27 -26.61 25.43
N VAL A 430 24.81 -27.76 24.97
CA VAL A 430 23.74 -27.92 23.98
C VAL A 430 22.38 -27.86 24.67
N GLU A 431 22.20 -28.49 25.83
CA GLU A 431 20.99 -28.32 26.65
C GLU A 431 20.75 -26.86 27.03
N ALA A 432 21.81 -26.12 27.39
CA ALA A 432 21.73 -24.70 27.64
C ALA A 432 21.36 -23.87 26.40
N PHE A 433 21.61 -24.36 25.19
CA PHE A 433 21.20 -23.73 23.94
C PHE A 433 19.70 -23.95 23.68
N PHE A 434 19.21 -25.17 23.89
CA PHE A 434 17.79 -25.53 23.75
C PHE A 434 16.92 -25.09 24.95
N GLY A 435 17.53 -24.66 26.06
CA GLY A 435 16.83 -24.29 27.29
C GLY A 435 16.34 -25.49 28.10
N SER A 436 16.77 -26.69 27.72
CA SER A 436 16.47 -27.94 28.40
C SER A 436 17.38 -28.15 29.61
N SER A 437 17.04 -29.11 30.46
CA SER A 437 17.66 -29.28 31.77
C SER A 437 18.71 -30.39 31.76
N ASP A 438 20.00 -30.02 31.95
CA ASP A 438 21.18 -30.90 32.24
C ASP A 438 21.09 -31.70 33.57
N PHE A 439 19.89 -32.01 34.01
CA PHE A 439 19.59 -32.81 35.20
C PHE A 439 18.35 -33.70 34.99
N LEU A 440 17.60 -33.49 33.91
CA LEU A 440 16.38 -34.18 33.58
C LEU A 440 16.51 -34.68 32.16
N LYS A 441 16.56 -36.01 32.02
CA LYS A 441 16.62 -36.66 30.71
C LYS A 441 15.50 -36.25 29.75
N ASP A 442 14.39 -35.80 30.31
CA ASP A 442 13.11 -35.56 29.68
C ASP A 442 12.60 -34.31 30.42
N SER A 443 12.87 -33.15 29.81
CA SER A 443 12.77 -31.86 30.45
C SER A 443 11.33 -31.35 30.51
N ASP A 444 10.46 -31.80 29.61
CA ASP A 444 9.05 -31.43 29.55
C ASP A 444 8.08 -32.53 30.03
N GLY A 445 8.55 -33.77 30.13
CA GLY A 445 7.87 -34.89 30.74
C GLY A 445 6.92 -35.64 29.80
N ASP A 446 7.11 -35.54 28.48
CA ASP A 446 6.26 -36.16 27.46
C ASP A 446 6.55 -37.66 27.28
N GLY A 447 7.77 -38.09 27.61
CA GLY A 447 8.20 -39.49 27.55
C GLY A 447 9.31 -39.77 26.54
N ILE A 448 9.73 -38.78 25.75
CA ILE A 448 10.96 -38.77 24.97
C ILE A 448 12.05 -38.12 25.82
N SER A 449 13.32 -38.25 25.43
CA SER A 449 14.42 -37.60 26.13
C SER A 449 14.98 -36.48 25.29
N ASP A 450 15.44 -35.38 25.89
CA ASP A 450 15.97 -34.20 25.19
C ASP A 450 16.99 -34.59 24.10
N GLY A 451 17.93 -35.47 24.43
CA GLY A 451 18.94 -35.97 23.49
C GLY A 451 18.44 -36.95 22.42
N THR A 452 17.22 -37.49 22.53
CA THR A 452 16.55 -38.30 21.49
C THR A 452 15.77 -37.40 20.54
N GLU A 453 15.17 -36.33 21.05
CA GLU A 453 14.44 -35.33 20.28
C GLU A 453 15.39 -34.60 19.32
N VAL A 454 16.44 -33.97 19.87
CA VAL A 454 17.45 -33.22 19.10
C VAL A 454 18.21 -34.09 18.08
N LYS A 455 18.39 -35.38 18.35
CA LYS A 455 19.23 -36.25 17.49
C LYS A 455 18.45 -37.11 16.51
N GLY A 456 17.15 -37.24 16.65
CA GLY A 456 16.44 -38.30 15.94
C GLY A 456 15.08 -37.91 15.40
N TRP A 457 14.44 -36.91 15.99
CA TRP A 457 13.08 -36.52 15.63
C TRP A 457 12.95 -35.06 15.26
N GLY A 458 13.85 -34.20 15.75
CA GLY A 458 13.78 -32.76 15.52
C GLY A 458 12.83 -32.04 16.46
N THR A 459 12.15 -32.75 17.36
CA THR A 459 11.18 -32.21 18.33
C THR A 459 11.83 -31.38 19.43
N SER A 460 11.04 -30.54 20.10
CA SER A 460 11.49 -29.59 21.11
C SER A 460 11.63 -30.22 22.50
N PRO A 461 12.84 -30.27 23.10
CA PRO A 461 13.10 -30.84 24.43
C PRO A 461 12.41 -30.22 25.64
N VAL A 462 11.59 -29.19 25.43
CA VAL A 462 11.00 -28.37 26.51
C VAL A 462 9.50 -28.16 26.31
N LEU A 463 8.90 -28.84 25.33
CA LEU A 463 7.49 -28.78 24.99
C LEU A 463 6.96 -30.20 24.78
N PRO A 464 6.01 -30.68 25.60
CA PRO A 464 5.52 -32.04 25.44
C PRO A 464 4.75 -32.32 24.15
N ASP A 465 4.42 -31.26 23.41
CA ASP A 465 3.60 -31.18 22.21
C ASP A 465 4.27 -30.06 21.40
N SER A 466 5.22 -30.47 20.56
CA SER A 466 6.15 -29.58 19.86
C SER A 466 5.44 -28.74 18.80
N ASP A 467 4.49 -29.33 18.08
CA ASP A 467 3.70 -28.68 17.03
C ASP A 467 2.41 -28.00 17.53
N GLY A 468 2.00 -28.30 18.77
CA GLY A 468 0.83 -27.70 19.41
C GLY A 468 -0.50 -28.20 18.87
N ASP A 469 -0.53 -29.34 18.17
CA ASP A 469 -1.74 -29.92 17.59
C ASP A 469 -2.63 -30.63 18.63
N GLY A 470 -2.10 -30.81 19.85
CA GLY A 470 -2.76 -31.45 20.97
C GLY A 470 -2.42 -32.93 21.16
N CYS A 471 -1.47 -33.47 20.42
CA CYS A 471 -0.80 -34.75 20.68
C CYS A 471 0.54 -34.52 21.38
N ASP A 472 0.96 -35.47 22.23
CA ASP A 472 2.32 -35.35 22.80
C ASP A 472 3.28 -36.07 21.85
N ASP A 473 4.52 -35.58 21.69
CA ASP A 473 5.47 -36.08 20.68
C ASP A 473 5.71 -37.61 20.84
N ASP A 474 5.73 -38.10 22.08
CA ASP A 474 5.85 -39.52 22.43
C ASP A 474 4.78 -40.41 21.76
N LYS A 475 3.57 -39.89 21.60
CA LYS A 475 2.42 -40.60 20.98
C LYS A 475 2.50 -40.56 19.48
N GLU A 476 2.94 -39.46 18.90
CA GLU A 476 3.11 -39.31 17.45
C GLU A 476 4.19 -40.27 16.94
N ILE A 477 5.32 -40.31 17.63
CA ILE A 477 6.44 -41.18 17.31
C ILE A 477 6.12 -42.65 17.56
N ALA A 478 5.20 -42.98 18.47
CA ALA A 478 4.77 -44.35 18.71
C ALA A 478 3.83 -44.91 17.61
N ASP A 479 3.21 -44.05 16.82
CA ASP A 479 2.11 -44.38 15.91
C ASP A 479 2.53 -44.55 14.44
N VAL A 480 3.77 -45.02 14.21
CA VAL A 480 4.35 -45.19 12.86
C VAL A 480 3.67 -46.31 12.05
N ASN A 481 2.43 -46.06 11.63
CA ASN A 481 1.67 -46.76 10.60
C ASN A 481 0.57 -45.89 9.97
N GLY A 482 0.60 -44.57 10.05
CA GLY A 482 -0.47 -43.79 9.43
C GLY A 482 -0.26 -42.30 9.26
N ASP A 483 0.46 -41.63 10.16
CA ASP A 483 0.59 -40.18 10.09
C ASP A 483 1.93 -39.74 9.52
N ALA A 484 1.86 -38.75 8.63
CA ALA A 484 3.00 -38.14 7.95
C ALA A 484 3.22 -36.70 8.42
N LEU A 485 2.59 -36.30 9.53
CA LEU A 485 2.59 -34.95 10.07
C LEU A 485 3.55 -34.71 11.24
N ALA A 486 4.21 -35.73 11.79
CA ALA A 486 5.23 -35.59 12.85
C ALA A 486 6.57 -34.99 12.35
N ASN A 487 6.50 -34.08 11.39
CA ASN A 487 7.66 -33.47 10.75
C ASN A 487 7.18 -32.20 10.05
N GLY A 488 7.07 -31.14 10.83
CA GLY A 488 6.59 -29.82 10.40
C GLY A 488 7.02 -28.71 11.36
N LEU A 489 6.40 -28.59 12.53
CA LEU A 489 6.41 -27.33 13.29
C LEU A 489 7.27 -27.40 14.54
N ASP A 490 8.57 -27.15 14.40
CA ASP A 490 9.48 -27.12 15.54
C ASP A 490 10.18 -25.77 15.62
N TYR A 491 10.07 -25.07 16.77
CA TYR A 491 11.12 -24.21 17.39
C TYR A 491 10.78 -22.77 17.90
N VAL A 492 9.55 -22.22 17.87
CA VAL A 492 9.36 -20.78 18.26
C VAL A 492 9.19 -20.47 19.77
N ARG A 493 8.90 -21.42 20.67
CA ARG A 493 8.57 -21.04 22.07
C ARG A 493 9.76 -20.83 23.03
N VAL A 494 11.01 -21.00 22.57
CA VAL A 494 12.20 -20.86 23.43
C VAL A 494 12.54 -19.39 23.76
N LEU A 495 12.18 -18.41 22.93
CA LEU A 495 12.64 -17.02 23.12
C LEU A 495 11.70 -16.06 23.86
N GLN A 496 10.42 -16.39 24.07
CA GLN A 496 9.50 -15.49 24.80
C GLN A 496 9.72 -15.41 26.32
N ARG A 497 10.58 -16.26 26.93
CA ARG A 497 10.80 -16.25 28.39
C ARG A 497 12.15 -15.70 28.85
N VAL A 498 13.08 -15.36 27.96
CA VAL A 498 14.40 -14.84 28.36
C VAL A 498 14.37 -13.31 28.61
N PHE A 499 13.39 -12.57 28.08
CA PHE A 499 13.28 -11.10 28.26
C PHE A 499 11.98 -10.58 28.89
N ALA A 500 11.09 -11.44 29.38
CA ALA A 500 10.01 -10.97 30.25
C ALA A 500 10.61 -10.56 31.61
N VAL A 501 10.93 -9.27 31.72
CA VAL A 501 11.17 -8.59 32.99
C VAL A 501 10.04 -8.97 33.94
N GLN A 502 10.40 -9.49 35.12
CA GLN A 502 9.52 -9.53 36.28
C GLN A 502 8.84 -8.16 36.42
N ASP A 503 7.55 -8.09 36.09
CA ASP A 503 6.71 -7.06 36.68
C ASP A 503 6.38 -7.52 38.10
N ASP A 504 7.32 -7.26 39.00
CA ASP A 504 7.10 -7.19 40.43
C ASP A 504 6.74 -5.73 40.80
N ASP A 505 5.64 -5.15 40.28
CA ASP A 505 5.04 -3.94 40.85
C ASP A 505 3.65 -4.19 41.49
N PRO A 506 3.52 -4.07 42.82
CA PRO A 506 2.27 -4.23 43.57
C PRO A 506 1.41 -2.94 43.60
N ALA A 507 0.92 -2.46 42.45
CA ALA A 507 0.17 -1.19 42.37
C ALA A 507 -1.20 -1.20 41.67
N ASP A 508 -1.69 -2.33 41.18
CA ASP A 508 -2.95 -2.35 40.41
C ASP A 508 -4.10 -2.89 41.26
N GLY A 509 -4.80 -1.96 41.91
CA GLY A 509 -5.85 -2.23 42.89
C GLY A 509 -7.17 -2.75 42.32
N ASP A 510 -7.20 -3.99 41.81
CA ASP A 510 -8.45 -4.70 41.55
C ASP A 510 -8.72 -5.79 42.62
N PRO A 511 -9.89 -5.80 43.29
CA PRO A 511 -10.15 -6.73 44.39
C PRO A 511 -10.70 -8.08 43.89
N VAL A 512 -9.83 -9.09 43.85
CA VAL A 512 -9.95 -10.56 44.15
C VAL A 512 -11.34 -11.24 44.25
N PRO A 513 -11.49 -12.59 44.11
CA PRO A 513 -10.53 -13.66 43.72
C PRO A 513 -11.09 -14.81 42.81
N ASP A 514 -10.21 -15.61 42.21
CA ASP A 514 -10.45 -16.98 41.65
C ASP A 514 -10.54 -18.03 42.80
N PRO A 515 -11.42 -19.08 42.84
CA PRO A 515 -11.26 -20.36 42.08
C PRO A 515 -12.50 -21.27 41.77
N ASP A 516 -12.51 -21.89 40.58
CA ASP A 516 -12.92 -23.29 40.22
C ASP A 516 -14.44 -23.75 40.24
N PRO A 517 -14.87 -24.92 39.71
CA PRO A 517 -15.60 -25.11 38.44
C PRO A 517 -16.96 -25.84 38.58
N GLN A 518 -17.65 -26.06 37.45
CA GLN A 518 -18.80 -26.98 37.20
C GLN A 518 -20.23 -26.37 37.14
N VAL A 519 -20.94 -26.84 36.09
CA VAL A 519 -22.41 -26.87 35.84
C VAL A 519 -22.99 -25.81 34.88
N SER A 520 -23.05 -26.14 33.60
CA SER A 520 -24.06 -25.66 32.61
C SER A 520 -25.45 -26.27 32.91
N PRO A 521 -26.59 -25.91 32.25
CA PRO A 521 -26.85 -24.90 31.19
C PRO A 521 -28.16 -24.06 31.37
N ALA A 522 -28.33 -22.96 30.62
CA ALA A 522 -29.59 -22.57 29.96
C ALA A 522 -29.42 -21.35 29.04
N PHE A 523 -29.63 -21.61 27.74
CA PHE A 523 -29.88 -20.65 26.65
C PHE A 523 -31.13 -19.77 26.88
N ASP A 524 -31.10 -18.50 26.45
CA ASP A 524 -32.14 -17.91 25.57
C ASP A 524 -31.61 -16.67 24.82
N LEU A 525 -32.06 -16.53 23.57
CA LEU A 525 -31.47 -15.87 22.42
C LEU A 525 -32.07 -14.47 22.11
N ASN A 526 -31.23 -13.64 21.46
CA ASN A 526 -31.44 -12.55 20.48
C ASN A 526 -32.76 -11.73 20.40
N LYS A 527 -32.61 -10.42 20.14
CA LYS A 527 -33.69 -9.44 20.06
C LYS A 527 -33.60 -8.47 18.86
N ASP A 528 -33.21 -8.95 17.69
CA ASP A 528 -33.10 -8.13 16.47
C ASP A 528 -33.60 -8.76 15.14
N GLY A 529 -34.05 -10.02 15.09
CA GLY A 529 -35.04 -10.45 14.09
C GLY A 529 -34.63 -10.44 12.61
N MET A 530 -33.35 -10.59 12.26
CA MET A 530 -32.90 -11.00 10.92
C MET A 530 -31.80 -12.08 11.05
N MET A 531 -31.77 -13.05 10.12
CA MET A 531 -30.68 -14.04 10.02
C MET A 531 -29.57 -13.47 9.12
N ASN A 532 -28.34 -13.40 9.63
CA ASN A 532 -27.13 -13.10 8.86
C ASN A 532 -26.24 -14.36 8.74
N SER A 533 -25.21 -14.33 7.89
CA SER A 533 -24.35 -15.48 7.54
C SER A 533 -23.64 -16.14 8.72
N LEU A 534 -23.58 -15.49 9.88
CA LEU A 534 -23.07 -16.05 11.13
C LEU A 534 -24.07 -17.00 11.82
N ASP A 535 -25.38 -16.82 11.61
CA ASP A 535 -26.43 -17.71 12.14
C ASP A 535 -26.54 -19.04 11.36
N ALA A 536 -26.15 -19.06 10.09
CA ALA A 536 -26.07 -20.30 9.29
C ALA A 536 -24.87 -21.16 9.71
N VAL A 537 -23.77 -20.52 10.11
CA VAL A 537 -22.55 -21.19 10.61
C VAL A 537 -22.77 -21.75 12.02
N LEU A 538 -23.49 -21.03 12.89
CA LEU A 538 -23.87 -21.51 14.22
C LEU A 538 -24.98 -22.58 14.21
N ALA A 539 -25.84 -22.63 13.18
CA ALA A 539 -26.79 -23.73 12.99
C ALA A 539 -26.12 -25.01 12.45
N ALA A 540 -25.01 -24.90 11.71
CA ALA A 540 -24.21 -26.03 11.28
C ALA A 540 -23.36 -26.63 12.41
N LEU A 541 -22.93 -25.79 13.37
CA LEU A 541 -22.12 -26.21 14.53
C LEU A 541 -22.92 -26.91 15.65
N ASN A 542 -24.25 -26.97 15.59
CA ASN A 542 -25.07 -27.49 16.70
C ASN A 542 -26.08 -28.60 16.36
N SER A 543 -25.95 -29.27 15.21
CA SER A 543 -26.71 -30.50 14.93
C SER A 543 -25.82 -31.67 14.53
N SER A 544 -24.87 -32.04 15.38
CA SER A 544 -24.47 -33.44 15.52
C SER A 544 -24.07 -33.74 16.96
N LEU A 545 -25.08 -33.79 17.84
CA LEU A 545 -25.03 -34.73 18.96
C LEU A 545 -25.08 -36.15 18.40
N VAL A 546 -23.94 -36.60 17.89
CA VAL A 546 -23.52 -37.99 18.01
C VAL A 546 -22.63 -38.03 19.25
N GLU A 547 -22.70 -39.14 19.97
CA GLU A 547 -21.91 -39.47 21.16
C GLU A 547 -20.46 -38.98 21.08
N PRO A 548 -19.78 -38.71 22.22
CA PRO A 548 -18.38 -38.30 22.21
C PRO A 548 -17.60 -39.20 21.25
N PRO A 549 -16.71 -38.68 20.37
CA PRO A 549 -15.78 -39.56 19.72
C PRO A 549 -15.06 -40.31 20.84
N SER A 550 -15.30 -41.60 20.82
CA SER A 550 -14.76 -42.59 21.70
C SER A 550 -13.25 -42.57 21.55
N ALA A 551 -12.53 -41.99 22.51
CA ALA A 551 -11.07 -41.89 22.50
C ALA A 551 -10.51 -41.10 21.30
N CYS A 552 -9.59 -40.17 21.56
CA CYS A 552 -8.57 -39.86 20.57
C CYS A 552 -7.91 -41.20 20.23
N ASP A 553 -8.15 -41.68 19.00
CA ASP A 553 -7.53 -42.87 18.45
C ASP A 553 -6.22 -42.35 17.86
N CYS A 554 -5.15 -42.30 18.67
CA CYS A 554 -3.77 -42.34 18.17
C CYS A 554 -3.66 -43.68 17.44
N ARG A 555 -3.84 -43.70 16.12
CA ARG A 555 -3.90 -44.94 15.36
C ARG A 555 -3.20 -44.93 14.01
#